data_AF-A0A5C9ERX6-F1
#
_entry.id   AF-A0A5C9ERX6-F1
#
_cell.length_a   1.000
_cell.length_b   1.000
_cell.length_c   1.000
_cell.angle_alpha   90.00
_cell.angle_beta   90.00
_cell.angle_gamma   90.00
#
_symmetry.space_group_name_H-M   'P 1'
#
loop_
_entity.id
_entity.type
_entity.pdbx_description
1 polymer ?
#
loop_
_entity_poly.entity_id
_entity_poly.type
_entity_poly.pdbx_seq_one_letter_code
_entity_poly.pdbx_strand_id
1 'polypeptide(L)' 'MHNLYFLNLMVNLVSIEKLEKQVEDLMEQRDELEENCDTLPQCKDENGCSSCDIYTKIEKIDNKIEEIEEQIEKIMSEDE' A
#
# COMPACT_ATOMS: atom_id res chain seq x y z
N MET A 1 0.42 36.98 9.24
CA MET A 1 -0.19 35.69 8.84
C MET A 1 0.88 34.76 8.22
N HIS A 2 1.95 34.43 8.94
CA HIS A 2 3.02 33.53 8.42
C HIS A 2 3.10 32.20 9.19
N ASN A 3 2.31 32.02 10.25
CA ASN A 3 2.44 30.87 11.17
C ASN A 3 1.52 29.69 10.78
N LEU A 4 0.37 29.96 10.14
CA LEU A 4 -0.61 28.93 9.79
C LEU A 4 -0.18 28.05 8.61
N TYR A 5 0.45 28.63 7.59
CA TYR A 5 0.96 27.88 6.42
C TYR A 5 2.04 26.86 6.81
N PHE A 6 2.97 27.28 7.68
CA PHE A 6 4.08 26.43 8.11
C PHE A 6 3.60 25.26 8.98
N LEU A 7 2.58 25.48 9.80
CA LEU A 7 1.91 24.44 10.59
C LEU A 7 1.16 23.44 9.70
N ASN A 8 0.47 23.91 8.65
CA ASN A 8 -0.28 23.02 7.74
C ASN A 8 0.66 22.11 6.94
N LEU A 9 1.74 22.68 6.38
CA LEU A 9 2.75 21.93 5.63
C LEU A 9 3.41 20.83 6.49
N MET A 10 3.72 21.12 7.75
CA MET A 10 4.30 20.11 8.65
C MET A 10 3.29 19.02 9.06
N VAL A 11 2.01 19.35 9.19
CA VAL A 11 0.96 18.36 9.48
C VAL A 11 0.77 17.42 8.28
N ASN A 12 0.80 17.94 7.06
CA ASN A 12 0.68 17.15 5.83
C ASN A 12 1.88 16.23 5.63
N LEU A 13 3.11 16.70 5.89
CA LEU A 13 4.32 15.87 5.82
C LEU A 13 4.24 14.67 6.77
N VAL A 14 3.84 14.88 8.03
CA VAL A 14 3.66 13.80 9.02
C VAL A 14 2.53 12.84 8.63
N SER A 15 1.54 13.32 7.87
CA SER A 15 0.48 12.47 7.33
C SER A 15 0.99 11.60 6.19
N ILE A 16 1.78 12.16 5.27
CA ILE A 16 2.39 11.43 4.15
C ILE A 16 3.35 10.36 4.67
N GLU A 17 4.27 10.69 5.59
CA GLU A 17 5.20 9.71 6.17
C GLU A 17 4.48 8.50 6.80
N LYS A 18 3.31 8.73 7.41
CA LYS A 18 2.49 7.63 7.96
C LYS A 18 1.84 6.78 6.88
N LEU A 19 1.44 7.39 5.77
CA LEU A 19 0.84 6.68 4.63
C LEU A 19 1.91 5.88 3.88
N GLU A 20 3.09 6.45 3.65
CA GLU A 20 4.25 5.75 3.08
C GLU A 20 4.65 4.54 3.92
N LYS A 21 4.71 4.69 5.25
CA LYS A 21 4.96 3.56 6.14
C LYS A 21 3.89 2.47 6.03
N GLN A 22 2.62 2.84 5.85
CA GLN A 22 1.57 1.85 5.65
C GLN A 22 1.73 1.11 4.32
N VAL A 23 2.19 1.79 3.27
CA VAL A 23 2.54 1.14 2.00
C VAL A 23 3.69 0.16 2.21
N GLU A 24 4.76 0.55 2.89
CA GLU A 24 5.89 -0.34 3.21
C GLU A 24 5.42 -1.60 3.96
N ASP A 25 4.66 -1.43 5.05
CA ASP A 25 4.12 -2.55 5.85
C ASP A 25 3.19 -3.46 5.01
N LEU A 26 2.45 -2.91 4.05
CA LEU A 26 1.57 -3.65 3.15
C LEU A 26 2.37 -4.40 2.08
N MET A 27 3.41 -3.79 1.52
CA MET A 27 4.30 -4.45 0.56
C MET A 27 5.02 -5.65 1.19
N GLU A 28 5.51 -5.51 2.42
CA GLU A 28 6.13 -6.64 3.13
C GLU A 28 5.13 -7.78 3.34
N GLN A 29 3.90 -7.47 3.76
CA GLN A 29 2.83 -8.48 3.89
C GLN A 29 2.45 -9.14 2.57
N ARG A 30 2.44 -8.38 1.47
CA ARG A 30 2.19 -8.92 0.13
C ARG A 30 3.28 -9.90 -0.27
N ASP A 31 4.54 -9.51 -0.09
CA ASP A 31 5.70 -10.33 -0.45
C ASP A 31 5.72 -11.63 0.38
N GLU A 32 5.44 -11.57 1.68
CA GLU A 32 5.26 -12.77 2.52
C GLU A 32 4.13 -13.68 2.02
N LEU A 33 3.02 -13.11 1.56
CA LEU A 33 1.90 -13.87 1.00
C LEU A 33 2.26 -14.51 -0.35
N GLU A 34 3.01 -13.80 -1.20
CA GLU A 34 3.48 -14.32 -2.49
C GLU A 34 4.44 -15.49 -2.29
N GLU A 35 5.43 -15.34 -1.40
CA GLU A 35 6.34 -16.43 -1.02
C GLU A 35 5.58 -17.64 -0.47
N ASN A 36 4.58 -17.39 0.37
CA ASN A 36 3.70 -18.46 0.86
C ASN A 36 2.92 -19.12 -0.30
N CYS A 37 2.40 -18.35 -1.28
CA CYS A 37 1.71 -18.91 -2.44
C CYS A 37 2.61 -19.86 -3.24
N ASP A 38 3.87 -19.48 -3.46
CA ASP A 38 4.83 -20.24 -4.24
C ASP A 38 5.19 -21.60 -3.62
N THR A 39 5.11 -21.70 -2.29
CA THR A 39 5.34 -22.97 -1.58
C THR A 39 4.17 -23.95 -1.66
N LEU A 40 2.97 -23.49 -2.02
CA LEU A 40 1.76 -24.29 -1.99
C LEU A 40 1.71 -25.27 -3.17
N PRO A 41 1.44 -26.57 -2.95
CA PRO A 41 1.41 -27.56 -4.03
C PRO A 41 0.40 -27.23 -5.13
N GLN A 42 -0.75 -26.65 -4.77
CA GLN A 42 -1.78 -26.26 -5.72
C GLN A 42 -1.34 -25.13 -6.64
N CYS A 43 -0.32 -24.35 -6.28
CA CYS A 43 0.20 -23.22 -7.06
C CYS A 43 1.26 -23.64 -8.09
N LYS A 44 1.68 -24.91 -8.09
CA LYS A 44 2.65 -25.47 -9.05
C LYS A 44 2.06 -25.74 -10.44
N ASP A 45 0.75 -25.82 -10.54
CA ASP A 45 0.04 -25.90 -11.81
C ASP A 45 -0.17 -24.49 -12.38
N GLU A 46 -0.12 -24.32 -13.71
CA GLU A 46 -0.08 -23.02 -14.41
C GLU A 46 -1.20 -22.02 -14.03
N ASN A 47 -2.29 -22.48 -13.41
CA ASN A 47 -3.43 -21.65 -12.96
C ASN A 47 -3.77 -21.85 -11.47
N GLY A 48 -2.84 -22.42 -10.71
CA GLY A 48 -3.06 -22.83 -9.33
C GLY A 48 -3.21 -21.68 -8.35
N CYS A 49 -2.31 -20.70 -8.42
CA CYS A 49 -2.25 -19.58 -7.48
C CYS A 49 -3.43 -18.60 -7.70
N SER A 50 -3.94 -18.43 -8.93
CA SER A 50 -5.06 -17.50 -9.22
C SER A 50 -6.40 -17.88 -8.60
N SER A 51 -6.57 -19.14 -8.18
CA SER A 51 -7.75 -19.60 -7.42
C SER A 51 -7.48 -19.74 -5.91
N CYS A 52 -6.28 -19.39 -5.46
CA CYS A 52 -5.89 -19.50 -4.06
C CYS A 52 -6.38 -18.28 -3.27
N ASP A 53 -6.93 -18.51 -2.07
CA ASP A 53 -7.33 -17.45 -1.14
C ASP A 53 -6.20 -16.44 -0.84
N ILE A 54 -4.94 -16.84 -1.02
CA ILE A 54 -3.76 -15.98 -0.89
C ILE A 54 -3.73 -14.94 -2.00
N TYR A 55 -4.03 -15.30 -3.24
CA TYR A 55 -4.03 -14.37 -4.36
C TYR A 55 -5.10 -13.29 -4.19
N THR A 56 -6.29 -13.65 -3.70
CA THR A 56 -7.32 -12.66 -3.34
C THR A 56 -6.88 -11.73 -2.20
N LYS A 57 -5.99 -12.17 -1.30
CA LYS A 57 -5.43 -11.28 -0.27
C LYS A 57 -4.37 -10.35 -0.86
N ILE A 58 -3.54 -10.84 -1.76
CA ILE A 58 -2.56 -10.05 -2.52
C ILE A 58 -3.29 -8.94 -3.30
N GLU A 59 -4.32 -9.28 -4.08
CA GLU A 59 -5.12 -8.29 -4.82
C GLU A 59 -5.72 -7.22 -3.89
N LYS A 60 -6.20 -7.61 -2.70
CA LYS A 60 -6.74 -6.65 -1.73
C LYS A 60 -5.67 -5.73 -1.16
N ILE A 61 -4.45 -6.23 -0.98
CA ILE A 61 -3.31 -5.43 -0.53
C ILE A 61 -2.92 -4.45 -1.64
N ASP A 62 -2.82 -4.90 -2.89
CA ASP A 62 -2.48 -4.05 -4.03
C ASP A 62 -3.49 -2.92 -4.21
N ASN A 63 -4.79 -3.22 -4.20
CA ASN A 63 -5.84 -2.18 -4.26
C ASN A 63 -5.72 -1.16 -3.11
N LYS A 64 -5.32 -1.63 -1.92
CA LYS A 64 -5.15 -0.73 -0.77
C LYS A 64 -3.90 0.13 -0.87
N ILE A 65 -2.82 -0.38 -1.48
CA ILE A 65 -1.64 0.42 -1.79
C ILE A 65 -2.02 1.53 -2.78
N GLU A 66 -2.73 1.20 -3.86
CA GLU A 66 -3.21 2.20 -4.84
C GLU A 66 -4.08 3.28 -4.18
N GLU A 67 -5.03 2.90 -3.31
CA GLU A 67 -5.87 3.86 -2.57
C GLU A 67 -5.05 4.78 -1.65
N ILE A 68 -3.94 4.31 -1.09
CA ILE A 68 -3.06 5.11 -0.23
C ILE A 68 -2.18 6.04 -1.09
N GLU A 69 -1.67 5.56 -2.22
CA GLU A 69 -0.90 6.37 -3.17
C GLU A 69 -1.74 7.52 -3.72
N GLU A 70 -3.00 7.28 -4.10
CA GLU A 70 -3.95 8.33 -4.51
C GLU A 70 -4.19 9.36 -3.40
N GLN A 71 -4.24 8.92 -2.14
CA GLN A 71 -4.37 9.83 -1.00
C GLN A 71 -3.12 10.71 -0.82
N ILE A 72 -1.93 10.15 -1.00
CA ILE A 72 -0.67 10.91 -0.96
C ILE A 72 -0.65 11.95 -2.08
N GLU A 73 -0.95 11.56 -3.31
CA GLU A 73 -0.99 12.48 -4.47
C GLU A 73 -1.99 13.63 -4.24
N LYS A 74 -3.15 13.31 -3.66
CA LYS A 74 -4.15 14.33 -3.31
C LYS A 74 -3.64 15.30 -2.25
N ILE A 75 -3.00 14.82 -1.19
CA ILE A 75 -2.43 15.71 -0.15
C ILE A 75 -1.34 16.59 -0.76
N MET A 76 -0.47 16.03 -1.59
CA MET A 76 0.61 16.77 -2.24
C MET A 76 0.11 17.84 -3.21
N SER A 77 -0.98 17.57 -3.93
CA SER A 77 -1.59 18.54 -4.86
C SER A 77 -2.45 19.60 -4.16
N GLU A 78 -2.98 19.33 -2.97
CA GLU A 78 -3.64 20.34 -2.12
C GLU A 78 -2.66 21.32 -1.48
N ASP A 79 -1.36 20.98 -1.46
CA ASP A 79 -0.27 21.82 -0.93
C ASP A 79 0.39 22.76 -1.98
N GLU A 80 0.02 22.67 -3.27
CA GLU A 80 0.42 23.61 -4.36
C GLU A 80 -0.47 24.86 -4.45
#